data_AF-A0A5C6QLU9-F1
#
_entry.id   AF-A0A5C6QLU9-F1
#
_cell.length_a   1.000
_cell.length_b   1.000
_cell.length_c   1.000
_cell.angle_alpha   90.00
_cell.angle_beta   90.00
_cell.angle_gamma   90.00
#
_symmetry.space_group_name_H-M   'P 1'
#
loop_
_entity.id
_entity.type
_entity.pdbx_description
1 polymer ?
#
loop_
_entity_poly.entity_id
_entity_poly.type
_entity_poly.pdbx_seq_one_letter_code
_entity_poly.pdbx_strand_id
1 'polypeptide(L)'
;MRFKFLTKTLAGLIISASCLINVANAGLIYSNDFESDSAGFTGPTDIMNGGATGTNFLGDLTYGETPILTLNGLAAHSSITIDFDVYGLRSLDGVNNGDNFQFLINGVSQFTDFYGHSGGFIVGPTTGQLVSHDQTAFGFGHFYGGASTYHYSVTLSHVDPSISFGFQANTNQGWSDEAFGLDNVVVSSVPVPEPSTIAIFGLGLMGLAARRFKK
;
A
#
# COMPACT_ATOMS: atom_id res chain seq x y z
N MET A 1 53.36 -2.14 -29.93
CA MET A 1 51.92 -2.47 -30.06
C MET A 1 51.27 -2.90 -28.72
N ARG A 2 51.46 -2.20 -27.59
CA ARG A 2 51.13 -2.79 -26.26
C ARG A 2 49.89 -2.24 -25.53
N PHE A 3 49.20 -1.23 -26.06
CA PHE A 3 48.04 -0.63 -25.36
C PHE A 3 46.66 -1.04 -25.89
N LYS A 4 46.55 -1.52 -27.14
CA LYS A 4 45.24 -1.83 -27.77
C LYS A 4 44.48 -2.98 -27.11
N PHE A 5 45.17 -3.90 -26.45
CA PHE A 5 44.53 -5.02 -25.74
C PHE A 5 43.97 -4.56 -24.39
N LEU A 6 44.71 -3.72 -23.66
CA LEU A 6 44.32 -3.19 -22.35
C LEU A 6 43.03 -2.35 -22.42
N THR A 7 42.84 -1.60 -23.52
CA THR A 7 41.64 -0.79 -23.74
C THR A 7 40.38 -1.64 -23.94
N LYS A 8 40.50 -2.80 -24.61
CA LYS A 8 39.36 -3.70 -24.86
C LYS A 8 38.93 -4.44 -23.59
N THR A 9 39.88 -4.85 -22.76
CA THR A 9 39.59 -5.50 -21.47
C THR A 9 38.96 -4.51 -20.49
N LEU A 10 39.45 -3.27 -20.45
CA LEU A 10 38.91 -2.23 -19.59
C LEU A 10 37.48 -1.84 -19.99
N ALA A 11 37.18 -1.77 -21.29
CA ALA A 11 35.83 -1.52 -21.78
C ALA A 11 34.84 -2.64 -21.38
N GLY A 12 35.25 -3.91 -21.47
CA GLY A 12 34.42 -5.04 -21.03
C GLY A 12 34.18 -5.05 -19.51
N LEU A 13 35.16 -4.63 -18.72
CA LEU A 13 35.03 -4.49 -17.26
C LEU A 13 34.06 -3.35 -16.90
N ILE A 14 34.14 -2.21 -17.59
CA ILE A 14 33.25 -1.06 -17.35
C ILE A 14 31.79 -1.43 -17.69
N ILE A 15 31.56 -2.13 -18.80
CA ILE A 15 30.21 -2.59 -19.18
C ILE A 15 29.66 -3.60 -18.18
N SER A 16 30.50 -4.53 -17.69
CA SER A 16 30.08 -5.50 -16.68
C SER A 16 29.80 -4.87 -15.32
N ALA A 17 30.57 -3.83 -14.95
CA ALA A 17 30.36 -3.08 -13.71
C ALA A 17 29.08 -2.22 -13.75
N SER A 18 28.70 -1.70 -14.93
CA SER A 18 27.44 -0.95 -15.08
C SER A 18 26.18 -1.82 -14.94
N CYS A 19 26.28 -3.15 -15.16
CA CYS A 19 25.18 -4.09 -14.93
C CYS A 19 24.96 -4.44 -13.44
N LEU A 20 25.80 -3.94 -12.52
CA LEU A 20 25.68 -4.19 -11.08
C LEU A 20 24.87 -3.12 -10.34
N ILE A 21 24.51 -2.02 -11.02
CA ILE A 21 23.73 -0.92 -10.44
C ILE A 21 22.25 -1.22 -10.64
N ASN A 22 21.71 -2.17 -9.88
CA ASN A 22 20.27 -2.32 -9.76
C ASN A 22 19.78 -1.23 -8.80
N VAL A 23 19.22 -0.15 -9.35
CA VAL A 23 18.46 0.81 -8.56
C VAL A 23 17.16 0.11 -8.19
N ALA A 24 17.00 -0.23 -6.91
CA ALA A 24 15.71 -0.68 -6.40
C ALA A 24 14.73 0.50 -6.48
N ASN A 25 13.80 0.45 -7.43
CA ASN A 25 12.69 1.37 -7.53
C ASN A 25 11.42 0.65 -7.07
N ALA A 26 10.61 1.27 -6.21
CA ALA A 26 9.34 0.72 -5.78
C ALA A 26 8.40 0.60 -6.99
N GLY A 27 8.10 -0.63 -7.40
CA GLY A 27 7.16 -0.91 -8.47
C GLY A 27 5.73 -0.78 -7.98
N LEU A 28 4.93 0.09 -8.61
CA LEU A 28 3.49 0.17 -8.37
C LEU A 28 2.82 -1.14 -8.78
N ILE A 29 2.07 -1.75 -7.86
CA ILE A 29 1.30 -2.98 -8.09
C ILE A 29 -0.17 -2.65 -8.30
N TYR A 30 -0.73 -1.77 -7.46
CA TYR A 30 -2.15 -1.46 -7.45
C TYR A 30 -2.37 -0.04 -6.94
N SER A 31 -3.41 0.63 -7.45
CA SER A 31 -3.91 1.90 -6.91
C SER A 31 -5.40 2.05 -7.18
N ASN A 32 -6.15 2.56 -6.21
CA ASN A 32 -7.54 2.98 -6.39
C ASN A 32 -7.88 4.12 -5.42
N ASP A 33 -8.45 5.20 -5.95
CA ASP A 33 -8.93 6.40 -5.25
C ASP A 33 -10.46 6.45 -5.16
N PHE A 34 -11.14 5.39 -5.61
CA PHE A 34 -12.58 5.18 -5.55
C PHE A 34 -13.45 6.24 -6.22
N GLU A 35 -12.87 7.06 -7.10
CA GLU A 35 -13.59 8.12 -7.79
C GLU A 35 -14.57 7.60 -8.85
N SER A 36 -14.29 6.42 -9.41
CA SER A 36 -15.14 5.77 -10.42
C SER A 36 -15.75 4.44 -9.97
N ASP A 37 -14.98 3.63 -9.24
CA ASP A 37 -15.34 2.25 -8.88
C ASP A 37 -14.45 1.70 -7.76
N SER A 38 -14.76 0.49 -7.30
CA SER A 38 -14.01 -0.27 -6.31
C SER A 38 -13.26 -1.47 -6.92
N ALA A 39 -12.79 -1.36 -8.18
CA ALA A 39 -12.18 -2.47 -8.89
C ALA A 39 -10.99 -3.10 -8.12
N GLY A 40 -11.01 -4.42 -8.00
CA GLY A 40 -10.00 -5.19 -7.25
C GLY A 40 -10.39 -5.52 -5.81
N PHE A 41 -11.40 -4.83 -5.26
CA PHE A 41 -11.98 -5.17 -3.97
C PHE A 41 -13.12 -6.19 -4.09
N THR A 42 -13.33 -6.93 -3.00
CA THR A 42 -14.45 -7.85 -2.79
C THR A 42 -15.02 -7.65 -1.39
N GLY A 43 -16.23 -8.17 -1.14
CA GLY A 43 -16.95 -7.94 0.10
C GLY A 43 -17.81 -6.67 0.02
N PRO A 44 -17.88 -5.85 1.08
CA PRO A 44 -18.48 -4.52 1.05
C PRO A 44 -17.65 -3.62 0.13
N THR A 45 -18.25 -3.12 -0.95
CA THR A 45 -17.53 -2.38 -2.00
C THR A 45 -18.33 -1.20 -2.55
N ASP A 46 -19.30 -0.73 -1.78
CA ASP A 46 -20.11 0.43 -2.14
C ASP A 46 -19.24 1.69 -2.16
N ILE A 47 -19.58 2.59 -3.08
CA ILE A 47 -18.90 3.88 -3.24
C ILE A 47 -19.82 4.98 -2.75
N MET A 48 -19.35 5.72 -1.76
CA MET A 48 -20.03 6.86 -1.19
C MET A 48 -19.49 8.16 -1.80
N ASN A 49 -20.39 9.08 -2.07
CA ASN A 49 -20.03 10.43 -2.48
C ASN A 49 -19.81 11.29 -1.24
N GLY A 50 -18.59 11.81 -1.02
CA GLY A 50 -18.22 12.71 0.09
C GLY A 50 -18.86 14.10 0.05
N GLY A 51 -20.05 14.23 -0.55
CA GLY A 51 -20.82 15.46 -0.60
C GLY A 51 -20.17 16.56 -1.45
N ALA A 52 -20.60 17.80 -1.21
CA ALA A 52 -20.22 18.96 -2.03
C ALA A 52 -18.74 19.37 -1.91
N THR A 53 -18.01 18.82 -0.93
CA THR A 53 -16.62 19.21 -0.60
C THR A 53 -15.67 18.04 -0.44
N GLY A 54 -16.13 16.79 -0.54
CA GLY A 54 -15.32 15.58 -0.37
C GLY A 54 -15.16 14.77 -1.67
N THR A 55 -14.20 13.86 -1.66
CA THR A 55 -13.95 12.83 -2.67
C THR A 55 -14.95 11.69 -2.56
N ASN A 56 -15.06 10.87 -3.60
CA ASN A 56 -15.74 9.58 -3.42
C ASN A 56 -14.81 8.65 -2.63
N PHE A 57 -15.39 7.68 -1.92
CA PHE A 57 -14.62 6.72 -1.14
C PHE A 57 -15.37 5.40 -1.03
N LEU A 58 -14.67 4.33 -0.68
CA LEU A 58 -15.30 3.04 -0.41
C LEU A 58 -15.93 3.07 1.00
N GLY A 59 -17.23 2.86 1.08
CA GLY A 59 -18.03 2.91 2.31
C GLY A 59 -19.52 2.81 2.00
N ASP A 60 -20.44 2.97 2.94
CA ASP A 60 -20.33 3.20 4.39
C ASP A 60 -20.03 1.92 5.17
N LEU A 61 -18.81 1.76 5.70
CA LEU A 61 -18.42 0.51 6.36
C LEU A 61 -18.85 0.48 7.83
N THR A 62 -19.62 -0.54 8.22
CA THR A 62 -20.15 -0.70 9.59
C THR A 62 -20.17 -2.17 10.06
N TYR A 63 -20.40 -2.42 11.35
CA TYR A 63 -20.68 -3.77 11.89
C TYR A 63 -19.65 -4.88 11.55
N GLY A 64 -18.37 -4.54 11.42
CA GLY A 64 -17.31 -5.49 11.10
C GLY A 64 -17.17 -5.77 9.60
N GLU A 65 -17.81 -4.97 8.75
CA GLU A 65 -17.62 -4.99 7.31
C GLU A 65 -16.14 -4.89 6.96
N THR A 66 -15.72 -5.79 6.06
CA THR A 66 -14.31 -5.97 5.73
C THR A 66 -14.18 -6.05 4.21
N PRO A 67 -13.96 -4.92 3.51
CA PRO A 67 -13.50 -4.92 2.13
C PRO A 67 -12.16 -5.65 2.03
N ILE A 68 -11.99 -6.45 0.99
CA ILE A 68 -10.81 -7.28 0.78
C ILE A 68 -10.20 -7.01 -0.59
N LEU A 69 -8.95 -6.57 -0.62
CA LEU A 69 -8.12 -6.49 -1.82
C LEU A 69 -7.21 -7.72 -1.88
N THR A 70 -7.36 -8.55 -2.91
CA THR A 70 -6.47 -9.70 -3.13
C THR A 70 -5.69 -9.54 -4.42
N LEU A 71 -4.37 -9.50 -4.30
CA LEU A 71 -3.44 -9.38 -5.41
C LEU A 71 -2.81 -10.74 -5.68
N ASN A 72 -2.81 -11.18 -6.93
CA ASN A 72 -2.27 -12.46 -7.37
C ASN A 72 -1.27 -12.26 -8.50
N GLY A 73 -0.37 -13.23 -8.70
CA GLY A 73 0.60 -13.21 -9.79
C GLY A 73 1.64 -12.10 -9.63
N LEU A 74 2.00 -11.74 -8.39
CA LEU A 74 3.01 -10.72 -8.11
C LEU A 74 4.37 -11.14 -8.67
N ALA A 75 5.06 -10.20 -9.32
CA ALA A 75 6.44 -10.37 -9.73
C ALA A 75 7.37 -10.56 -8.51
N ALA A 76 8.58 -11.09 -8.70
CA ALA A 76 9.51 -11.31 -7.60
C ALA A 76 9.89 -9.99 -6.90
N HIS A 77 9.70 -9.93 -5.59
CA HIS A 77 9.96 -8.77 -4.73
C HIS A 77 10.50 -9.23 -3.37
N SER A 78 11.01 -8.28 -2.58
CA SER A 78 11.51 -8.52 -1.22
C SER A 78 10.65 -7.89 -0.14
N SER A 79 9.86 -6.88 -0.49
CA SER A 79 8.91 -6.22 0.41
C SER A 79 7.73 -5.66 -0.36
N ILE A 80 6.63 -5.47 0.36
CA ILE A 80 5.45 -4.74 -0.09
C ILE A 80 5.21 -3.58 0.87
N THR A 81 4.80 -2.44 0.32
CA THR A 81 4.27 -1.29 1.06
C THR A 81 2.84 -1.06 0.60
N ILE A 82 1.94 -0.87 1.55
CA ILE A 82 0.56 -0.45 1.30
C ILE A 82 0.29 0.86 2.02
N ASP A 83 -0.18 1.82 1.25
CA ASP A 83 -0.57 3.15 1.69
C ASP A 83 -2.08 3.31 1.48
N PHE A 84 -2.78 3.91 2.44
CA PHE A 84 -4.23 4.15 2.34
C PHE A 84 -4.69 5.19 3.34
N ASP A 85 -5.83 5.79 3.06
CA ASP A 85 -6.52 6.70 3.96
C ASP A 85 -7.76 6.03 4.55
N VAL A 86 -8.00 6.27 5.84
CA VAL A 86 -9.22 5.85 6.53
C VAL A 86 -9.97 7.09 6.97
N TYR A 87 -11.26 7.12 6.64
CA TYR A 87 -12.21 8.11 7.13
C TYR A 87 -12.93 7.54 8.34
N GLY A 88 -12.76 8.17 9.50
CA GLY A 88 -13.71 8.03 10.60
C GLY A 88 -14.85 9.00 10.37
N LEU A 89 -16.11 8.54 10.45
CA LEU A 89 -17.27 9.35 10.10
C LEU A 89 -18.26 9.39 11.25
N ARG A 90 -18.93 10.53 11.40
CA ARG A 90 -20.05 10.75 12.32
C ARG A 90 -19.64 10.73 13.80
N SER A 91 -20.31 9.94 14.63
CA SER A 91 -20.27 10.04 16.09
C SER A 91 -19.41 8.98 16.78
N LEU A 92 -18.54 8.26 16.04
CA LEU A 92 -17.69 7.17 16.56
C LEU A 92 -17.23 7.42 18.01
N ASP A 93 -17.42 6.45 18.89
CA ASP A 93 -17.27 6.62 20.34
C ASP A 93 -15.91 6.11 20.88
N GLY A 94 -15.07 5.59 20.00
CA GLY A 94 -13.72 5.12 20.29
C GLY A 94 -13.69 3.86 21.15
N VAL A 95 -12.75 3.82 22.11
CA VAL A 95 -12.44 2.60 22.86
C VAL A 95 -13.63 2.08 23.69
N ASN A 96 -14.51 2.97 24.15
CA ASN A 96 -15.58 2.60 25.08
C ASN A 96 -16.67 1.72 24.43
N ASN A 97 -16.94 1.94 23.15
CA ASN A 97 -17.97 1.23 22.38
C ASN A 97 -17.40 0.28 21.32
N GLY A 98 -16.07 0.31 21.15
CA GLY A 98 -15.36 -0.62 20.30
C GLY A 98 -15.30 -0.15 18.85
N ASP A 99 -15.40 1.16 18.59
CA ASP A 99 -15.36 1.69 17.24
C ASP A 99 -13.92 1.75 16.77
N ASN A 100 -13.58 0.75 15.96
CA ASN A 100 -12.21 0.50 15.57
C ASN A 100 -12.08 0.08 14.11
N PHE A 101 -10.95 0.47 13.57
CA PHE A 101 -10.48 0.00 12.29
C PHE A 101 -9.36 -1.01 12.50
N GLN A 102 -9.43 -2.16 11.83
CA GLN A 102 -8.37 -3.16 11.82
C GLN A 102 -7.85 -3.37 10.41
N PHE A 103 -6.53 -3.40 10.29
CA PHE A 103 -5.87 -3.77 9.05
C PHE A 103 -5.38 -5.21 9.13
N LEU A 104 -5.76 -6.04 8.17
CA LEU A 104 -5.42 -7.45 8.11
C LEU A 104 -4.54 -7.76 6.91
N ILE A 105 -3.54 -8.61 7.10
CA ILE A 105 -2.76 -9.23 6.01
C ILE A 105 -3.00 -10.72 6.07
N ASN A 106 -3.50 -11.29 4.96
CA ASN A 106 -3.84 -12.71 4.84
C ASN A 106 -4.73 -13.20 6.00
N GLY A 107 -5.69 -12.36 6.42
CA GLY A 107 -6.61 -12.64 7.52
C GLY A 107 -6.04 -12.45 8.93
N VAL A 108 -4.78 -12.01 9.06
CA VAL A 108 -4.13 -11.75 10.35
C VAL A 108 -4.08 -10.23 10.62
N SER A 109 -4.70 -9.80 11.72
CA SER A 109 -4.68 -8.40 12.16
C SER A 109 -3.25 -7.93 12.42
N GLN A 110 -2.87 -6.82 11.78
CA GLN A 110 -1.59 -6.14 11.94
C GLN A 110 -1.68 -5.04 12.99
N PHE A 111 -2.81 -4.34 13.03
CA PHE A 111 -3.12 -3.36 14.06
C PHE A 111 -4.64 -3.22 14.23
N THR A 112 -5.02 -2.64 15.36
CA THR A 112 -6.39 -2.22 15.67
C THR A 112 -6.31 -0.83 16.25
N ASP A 113 -6.95 0.12 15.59
CA ASP A 113 -6.96 1.50 16.01
C ASP A 113 -8.37 1.99 16.25
N PHE A 114 -8.56 2.74 17.33
CA PHE A 114 -9.87 3.24 17.76
C PHE A 114 -10.05 4.69 17.33
N TYR A 115 -11.29 5.02 16.97
CA TYR A 115 -11.66 6.33 16.47
C TYR A 115 -12.78 6.90 17.33
N GLY A 116 -12.55 8.07 17.91
CA GLY A 116 -13.51 8.76 18.77
C GLY A 116 -13.74 10.19 18.32
N HIS A 117 -14.98 10.64 18.23
CA HIS A 117 -15.40 11.99 17.84
C HIS A 117 -16.18 12.73 18.95
N SER A 118 -16.46 12.06 20.08
CA SER A 118 -17.29 12.59 21.16
C SER A 118 -16.87 13.97 21.67
N GLY A 119 -17.84 14.89 21.77
CA GLY A 119 -17.65 16.23 22.36
C GLY A 119 -16.71 17.16 21.58
N GLY A 120 -16.36 16.84 20.32
CA GLY A 120 -15.46 17.63 19.48
C GLY A 120 -13.97 17.33 19.70
N PHE A 121 -13.63 16.34 20.53
CA PHE A 121 -12.28 15.82 20.62
C PHE A 121 -12.13 14.61 19.72
N ILE A 122 -11.14 14.66 18.84
CA ILE A 122 -10.76 13.50 18.06
C ILE A 122 -9.82 12.66 18.91
N VAL A 123 -10.26 11.46 19.28
CA VAL A 123 -9.38 10.41 19.74
C VAL A 123 -9.04 9.58 18.51
N GLY A 124 -7.89 9.89 17.93
CA GLY A 124 -7.43 9.25 16.70
C GLY A 124 -6.69 7.94 16.93
N PRO A 125 -6.49 7.17 15.85
CA PRO A 125 -5.60 6.01 15.82
C PRO A 125 -4.21 6.32 16.40
N THR A 126 -3.58 5.28 16.93
CA THR A 126 -2.18 5.32 17.38
C THR A 126 -1.19 5.03 16.26
N THR A 127 -1.61 4.30 15.23
CA THR A 127 -0.76 3.93 14.09
C THR A 127 -0.89 4.94 12.96
N GLY A 128 -2.12 5.35 12.64
CA GLY A 128 -2.41 6.31 11.57
C GLY A 128 -1.95 7.73 11.89
N GLN A 129 -1.59 8.49 10.85
CA GLN A 129 -1.23 9.90 10.97
C GLN A 129 -2.43 10.78 10.61
N LEU A 130 -2.78 11.74 11.47
CA LEU A 130 -3.88 12.67 11.20
C LEU A 130 -3.57 13.50 9.96
N VAL A 131 -4.45 13.44 8.97
CA VAL A 131 -4.41 14.27 7.76
C VAL A 131 -5.30 15.50 7.94
N SER A 132 -6.56 15.26 8.31
CA SER A 132 -7.56 16.33 8.42
C SER A 132 -8.68 15.96 9.39
N HIS A 133 -9.40 16.99 9.82
CA HIS A 133 -10.67 16.86 10.51
C HIS A 133 -11.65 17.86 9.95
N ASP A 134 -12.78 17.36 9.50
CA ASP A 134 -13.87 18.14 8.95
C ASP A 134 -15.10 18.03 9.87
N GLN A 135 -15.39 19.10 10.60
CA GLN A 135 -16.56 19.18 11.46
C GLN A 135 -17.88 19.06 10.69
N THR A 136 -17.89 19.34 9.39
CA THR A 136 -19.08 19.21 8.52
C THR A 136 -19.31 17.78 8.01
N ALA A 137 -18.40 16.86 8.34
CA ALA A 137 -18.46 15.44 8.02
C ALA A 137 -18.61 15.16 6.52
N PHE A 138 -17.84 15.81 5.64
CA PHE A 138 -17.96 15.63 4.18
C PHE A 138 -19.40 15.85 3.68
N GLY A 139 -20.10 16.83 4.25
CA GLY A 139 -21.49 17.14 3.91
C GLY A 139 -22.53 16.13 4.41
N PHE A 140 -22.13 15.08 5.13
CA PHE A 140 -23.07 14.10 5.67
C PHE A 140 -23.78 14.62 6.93
N GLY A 141 -23.21 15.59 7.65
CA GLY A 141 -23.84 16.29 8.77
C GLY A 141 -23.21 16.00 10.14
N HIS A 142 -23.26 17.03 11.00
CA HIS A 142 -22.62 17.07 12.32
C HIS A 142 -23.50 16.46 13.42
N PHE A 143 -23.67 15.14 13.42
CA PHE A 143 -24.12 14.44 14.62
C PHE A 143 -22.86 14.05 15.41
N TYR A 144 -22.55 14.83 16.44
CA TYR A 144 -21.59 14.52 17.50
C TYR A 144 -20.11 14.30 17.15
N GLY A 145 -19.62 14.74 15.98
CA GLY A 145 -18.19 15.08 15.87
C GLY A 145 -17.48 14.96 14.52
N GLY A 146 -18.19 14.90 13.39
CA GLY A 146 -17.60 15.25 12.08
C GLY A 146 -17.03 14.06 11.31
N ALA A 147 -16.06 14.34 10.45
CA ALA A 147 -15.21 13.36 9.78
C ALA A 147 -13.75 13.61 10.15
N SER A 148 -12.96 12.55 10.22
CA SER A 148 -11.51 12.62 10.37
C SER A 148 -10.84 11.71 9.36
N THR A 149 -9.74 12.18 8.78
CA THR A 149 -8.94 11.42 7.83
C THR A 149 -7.61 11.09 8.46
N TYR A 150 -7.23 9.81 8.39
CA TYR A 150 -5.93 9.33 8.82
C TYR A 150 -5.26 8.54 7.72
N HIS A 151 -3.98 8.83 7.50
CA HIS A 151 -3.15 8.15 6.54
C HIS A 151 -2.36 7.02 7.22
N TYR A 152 -2.29 5.87 6.56
CA TYR A 152 -1.54 4.70 6.98
C TYR A 152 -0.54 4.30 5.90
N SER A 153 0.64 3.87 6.34
CA SER A 153 1.66 3.26 5.49
C SER A 153 2.26 2.06 6.20
N VAL A 154 2.02 0.86 5.66
CA VAL A 154 2.48 -0.40 6.25
C VAL A 154 3.45 -1.07 5.28
N THR A 155 4.68 -1.30 5.73
CA THR A 155 5.69 -2.02 4.96
C THR A 155 6.02 -3.35 5.63
N LEU A 156 6.01 -4.43 4.84
CA LEU A 156 6.38 -5.77 5.30
C LEU A 156 7.34 -6.46 4.34
N SER A 157 8.20 -7.32 4.89
CA SER A 157 8.94 -8.30 4.08
C SER A 157 7.96 -9.32 3.51
N HIS A 158 8.01 -9.50 2.19
CA HIS A 158 7.09 -10.37 1.47
C HIS A 158 7.77 -10.86 0.19
N VAL A 159 7.53 -12.12 -0.17
CA VAL A 159 8.11 -12.78 -1.36
C VAL A 159 7.10 -13.64 -2.12
N ASP A 160 5.92 -13.89 -1.54
CA ASP A 160 4.92 -14.77 -2.11
C ASP A 160 4.26 -14.12 -3.34
N PRO A 161 3.76 -14.92 -4.31
CA PRO A 161 3.15 -14.40 -5.53
C PRO A 161 1.74 -13.85 -5.31
N SER A 162 1.22 -13.88 -4.08
CA SER A 162 -0.11 -13.39 -3.75
C SER A 162 -0.15 -12.82 -2.33
N ILE A 163 -0.96 -11.79 -2.13
CA ILE A 163 -1.23 -11.19 -0.81
C ILE A 163 -2.68 -10.72 -0.77
N SER A 164 -3.28 -10.79 0.41
CA SER A 164 -4.63 -10.28 0.67
C SER A 164 -4.60 -9.24 1.79
N PHE A 165 -5.27 -8.13 1.58
CA PHE A 165 -5.44 -7.03 2.52
C PHE A 165 -6.90 -6.90 2.91
N GLY A 166 -7.19 -6.93 4.20
CA GLY A 166 -8.52 -6.71 4.76
C GLY A 166 -8.59 -5.40 5.53
N PHE A 167 -9.67 -4.64 5.34
CA PHE A 167 -9.89 -3.33 5.95
C PHE A 167 -11.12 -3.39 6.83
N GLN A 168 -11.02 -3.98 8.01
CA GLN A 168 -12.19 -4.23 8.85
C GLN A 168 -12.62 -2.98 9.61
N ALA A 169 -13.88 -2.60 9.43
CA ALA A 169 -14.52 -1.48 10.10
C ALA A 169 -15.52 -1.99 11.13
N ASN A 170 -15.15 -1.96 12.41
CA ASN A 170 -16.02 -2.37 13.50
C ASN A 170 -16.69 -1.13 14.10
N THR A 171 -18.01 -1.10 14.03
CA THR A 171 -18.89 -0.17 14.74
C THR A 171 -19.96 -0.98 15.44
N ASN A 172 -20.57 -0.43 16.49
CA ASN A 172 -21.75 -1.04 17.09
C ASN A 172 -23.07 -0.40 16.62
N GLN A 173 -22.97 0.67 15.82
CA GLN A 173 -24.08 1.33 15.16
C GLN A 173 -23.89 1.35 13.63
N GLY A 174 -24.97 1.67 12.92
CA GLY A 174 -24.97 1.75 11.46
C GLY A 174 -24.75 3.18 10.98
N TRP A 175 -24.67 3.37 9.66
CA TRP A 175 -24.31 4.62 8.98
C TRP A 175 -25.04 5.90 9.41
N SER A 176 -26.27 5.76 9.90
CA SER A 176 -27.00 6.92 10.45
C SER A 176 -26.31 7.52 11.67
N ASP A 177 -25.40 6.79 12.31
CA ASP A 177 -24.68 7.20 13.51
C ASP A 177 -23.17 7.00 13.39
N GLU A 178 -22.68 5.88 12.87
CA GLU A 178 -21.25 5.55 12.87
C GLU A 178 -20.87 4.83 11.58
N ALA A 179 -19.71 5.17 11.03
CA ALA A 179 -19.11 4.40 9.95
C ALA A 179 -17.65 4.74 9.72
N PHE A 180 -17.04 3.91 8.89
CA PHE A 180 -15.74 4.17 8.29
C PHE A 180 -15.84 4.29 6.77
N GLY A 181 -14.86 4.96 6.19
CA GLY A 181 -14.58 4.96 4.76
C GLY A 181 -13.11 4.62 4.50
N LEU A 182 -12.83 4.13 3.30
CA LEU A 182 -11.48 3.81 2.81
C LEU A 182 -11.23 4.59 1.52
N ASP A 183 -10.06 5.22 1.42
CA ASP A 183 -9.67 6.02 0.26
C ASP A 183 -8.18 5.86 -0.07
N ASN A 184 -7.77 6.28 -1.28
CA ASN A 184 -6.39 6.40 -1.74
C ASN A 184 -5.51 5.16 -1.50
N VAL A 185 -6.04 3.96 -1.80
CA VAL A 185 -5.31 2.70 -1.58
C VAL A 185 -4.24 2.53 -2.66
N VAL A 186 -2.98 2.41 -2.25
CA VAL A 186 -1.83 2.19 -3.12
C VAL A 186 -0.99 1.04 -2.60
N VAL A 187 -0.63 0.09 -3.46
CA VAL A 187 0.27 -1.02 -3.13
C VAL A 187 1.48 -0.94 -4.04
N SER A 188 2.67 -0.95 -3.44
CA SER A 188 3.96 -0.96 -4.14
C SER A 188 4.88 -2.04 -3.59
N SER A 189 5.92 -2.40 -4.35
CA SER A 189 6.89 -3.42 -3.92
C SER A 189 8.32 -3.04 -4.25
N VAL A 190 9.26 -3.55 -3.47
CA VAL A 190 10.68 -3.45 -3.79
C VAL A 190 11.09 -4.68 -4.61
N PRO A 191 11.43 -4.53 -5.90
CA PRO A 191 11.81 -5.65 -6.74
C PRO A 191 13.11 -6.28 -6.25
N VAL A 192 13.23 -7.60 -6.38
CA VAL A 192 14.51 -8.27 -6.12
C VAL A 192 15.46 -7.91 -7.26
N PRO A 193 16.69 -7.43 -6.97
CA PRO A 193 17.69 -7.20 -8.00
C PRO A 193 17.88 -8.47 -8.84
N GLU A 194 17.86 -8.33 -10.17
CA GLU A 194 18.14 -9.45 -11.05
C GLU A 194 19.49 -10.07 -10.65
N PRO A 195 19.58 -11.40 -10.49
CA PRO A 195 20.80 -12.00 -10.04
C PRO A 195 21.91 -11.75 -11.07
N SER A 196 23.11 -11.41 -10.58
CA SER A 196 24.29 -11.15 -11.41
C SER A 196 24.78 -12.39 -12.17
N THR A 197 24.06 -13.51 -12.11
CA THR A 197 24.33 -14.74 -12.86
C THR A 197 24.41 -14.49 -14.36
N ILE A 198 23.59 -13.60 -14.95
CA ILE A 198 23.72 -13.27 -16.38
C ILE A 198 25.06 -12.57 -16.65
N ALA A 199 25.45 -11.63 -15.80
CA ALA A 199 26.73 -10.94 -15.91
C ALA A 199 27.91 -11.90 -15.72
N ILE A 200 27.86 -12.77 -14.71
CA ILE A 200 28.89 -13.79 -14.44
C ILE A 200 28.94 -14.83 -15.57
N PHE A 201 27.80 -15.27 -16.08
CA PHE A 201 27.70 -16.18 -17.21
C PHE A 201 28.28 -15.55 -18.48
N GLY A 202 27.95 -14.29 -18.77
CA GLY A 202 28.52 -13.52 -19.87
C GLY A 202 30.03 -13.34 -19.73
N LEU A 203 30.53 -13.01 -18.53
CA LEU A 203 31.97 -12.96 -18.22
C LEU A 203 32.65 -14.33 -18.43
N GLY A 204 32.00 -15.42 -18.03
CA GLY A 204 32.48 -16.78 -18.24
C GLY A 204 32.61 -17.12 -19.73
N LEU A 205 31.60 -16.80 -20.54
CA LEU A 205 31.63 -16.97 -22.00
C LEU A 205 32.70 -16.11 -22.66
N MET A 206 32.85 -14.86 -22.24
CA MET A 206 33.92 -13.97 -22.73
C MET A 206 35.31 -14.50 -22.38
N GLY A 207 35.51 -15.02 -21.16
CA GLY A 207 36.75 -15.68 -20.75
C GLY A 207 37.07 -16.92 -21.61
N LEU A 208 36.05 -17.73 -21.91
CA LEU A 208 36.18 -18.89 -22.79
C LEU A 208 36.54 -18.50 -24.23
N ALA A 209 35.88 -17.48 -24.78
CA ALA A 209 36.16 -16.96 -26.11
C ALA A 209 37.58 -16.37 -26.18
N ALA A 210 38.00 -15.57 -25.19
CA ALA A 210 39.33 -14.99 -25.12
C ALA A 210 40.46 -16.05 -25.08
N ARG A 211 40.20 -17.24 -24.52
CA ARG A 211 41.14 -18.37 -24.55
C ARG A 211 41.35 -18.93 -25.97
N ARG A 212 40.30 -18.95 -26.81
CA ARG A 212 40.38 -19.46 -28.20
C ARG A 212 41.22 -18.58 -29.12
N PHE A 213 41.27 -17.27 -28.87
CA PHE A 213 42.01 -16.30 -29.71
C PHE A 213 43.49 -16.12 -29.32
N LYS A 214 44.03 -16.92 -28.38
CA LYS A 214 45.46 -16.95 -28.01
C LYS A 214 46.25 -18.08 -28.70
N LYS A 215 45.66 -18.79 -29.66
CA LYS A 215 46.38 -19.59 -30.65
C LYS A 215 46.50 -18.77 -31.94
#